data_AF-A0A959BZ25-F1
#
_entry.id   AF-A0A959BZ25-F1
#
_cell.length_a   1.000
_cell.length_b   1.000
_cell.length_c   1.000
_cell.angle_alpha   90.00
_cell.angle_beta   90.00
_cell.angle_gamma   90.00
#
_symmetry.space_group_name_H-M   'P 1'
#
loop_
_entity.id
_entity.type
_entity.pdbx_description
1 polymer ?
#
loop_
_entity_poly.entity_id
_entity_poly.type
_entity_poly.pdbx_seq_one_letter_code
_entity_poly.pdbx_strand_id
1 'polypeptide(L)'
;VILSCSDPINRTVAPFGGLTATYSPNPIAAGIPTPDGPIIIDVSTSATANGLVVQKHREGARLPHPWLQDSSGELTDDPAVFFQNPPATILPLGGLDTGYKGFALGLLVEALTNGLCGYGRAEHPTRWGGSVFLQVINPEAFSGLEYLKKEMGHLAQACLSSPPRAGGTPVRLPGSRARALREEQKKEGVQLYPPIVPALQECAQQYGLDMAEPCES
;
A
#
# COMPACT_ATOMS: atom_id res chain seq x y z
N VAL A 1 2.76 10.14 -13.30
CA VAL A 1 1.37 9.95 -12.81
C VAL A 1 1.43 9.87 -11.31
N ILE A 2 0.51 10.52 -10.60
CA ILE A 2 0.34 10.43 -9.14
C ILE A 2 -1.11 10.04 -8.88
N LEU A 3 -1.32 9.09 -7.99
CA LEU A 3 -2.62 8.59 -7.59
C LEU A 3 -2.73 8.58 -6.07
N SER A 4 -3.89 8.96 -5.56
CA SER A 4 -4.20 8.88 -4.12
C SER A 4 -5.60 8.31 -3.95
N CYS A 5 -5.79 7.51 -2.90
CA CYS A 5 -7.06 6.88 -2.62
C CYS A 5 -7.38 6.95 -1.13
N SER A 6 -8.63 7.19 -0.77
CA SER A 6 -9.13 7.07 0.60
C SER A 6 -10.50 6.42 0.61
N ASP A 7 -10.81 5.74 1.71
CA ASP A 7 -12.11 5.14 1.94
C ASP A 7 -12.85 5.93 3.04
N PRO A 8 -13.97 6.60 2.75
CA PRO A 8 -14.65 7.45 3.71
C PRO A 8 -15.43 6.67 4.78
N ILE A 9 -15.50 5.34 4.72
CA ILE A 9 -16.10 4.51 5.77
C ILE A 9 -15.04 3.95 6.69
N ASN A 10 -14.00 3.34 6.13
CA ASN A 10 -13.00 2.65 6.92
C ASN A 10 -12.24 3.61 7.82
N ARG A 11 -12.24 3.33 9.12
CA ARG A 11 -11.45 4.05 10.14
C ARG A 11 -10.61 3.01 10.85
N THR A 12 -9.32 3.00 10.54
CA THR A 12 -8.39 2.03 11.13
C THR A 12 -7.08 2.65 11.58
N VAL A 13 -6.79 3.87 11.15
CA VAL A 13 -5.58 4.62 11.50
C VAL A 13 -5.95 5.72 12.50
N ALA A 14 -5.18 5.84 13.57
CA ALA A 14 -5.31 6.95 14.51
C ALA A 14 -4.50 8.16 14.01
N PRO A 15 -4.98 9.40 14.22
CA PRO A 15 -4.14 10.59 14.04
C PRO A 15 -2.91 10.49 14.93
N PHE A 16 -1.80 11.09 14.52
CA PHE A 16 -0.61 11.11 15.37
C PHE A 16 -0.91 11.76 16.73
N GLY A 17 -0.63 11.03 17.81
CA GLY A 17 -0.95 11.44 19.19
C GLY A 17 -2.36 11.08 19.68
N GLY A 18 -3.20 10.48 18.84
CA GLY A 18 -4.53 9.98 19.20
C GLY A 18 -4.58 8.47 19.34
N LEU A 19 -5.66 7.97 19.96
CA LEU A 19 -5.93 6.52 20.11
C LEU A 19 -7.14 6.06 19.29
N THR A 20 -7.97 7.01 18.83
CA THR A 20 -9.21 6.70 18.12
C THR A 20 -8.93 6.59 16.62
N ALA A 21 -9.38 5.49 16.01
CA ALA A 21 -9.35 5.36 14.57
C ALA A 21 -10.24 6.41 13.90
N THR A 22 -9.68 7.16 12.95
CA THR A 22 -10.39 8.30 12.31
C THR A 22 -10.35 8.24 10.79
N TYR A 23 -9.28 7.70 10.21
CA TYR A 23 -9.11 7.59 8.76
C TYR A 23 -8.56 6.23 8.34
N SER A 24 -8.54 5.97 7.03
CA SER A 24 -8.02 4.75 6.41
C SER A 24 -6.51 4.86 6.13
N PRO A 25 -5.81 3.77 5.75
CA PRO A 25 -4.38 3.79 5.39
C PRO A 25 -3.96 4.79 4.29
N ASN A 26 -4.92 5.32 3.52
CA ASN A 26 -4.77 6.44 2.60
C ASN A 26 -3.50 6.37 1.74
N PRO A 27 -3.42 5.41 0.81
CA PRO A 27 -2.22 5.21 0.01
C PRO A 27 -1.95 6.32 -1.01
N ILE A 28 -0.67 6.48 -1.32
CA ILE A 28 -0.15 7.31 -2.41
C ILE A 28 0.64 6.40 -3.36
N ALA A 29 0.34 6.49 -4.64
CA ALA A 29 1.07 5.82 -5.69
C ALA A 29 1.61 6.84 -6.71
N ALA A 30 2.77 6.55 -7.29
CA ALA A 30 3.34 7.37 -8.35
C ALA A 30 4.17 6.54 -9.33
N GLY A 31 4.09 6.90 -10.61
CA GLY A 31 4.94 6.37 -11.67
C GLY A 31 5.87 7.45 -12.20
N ILE A 32 7.18 7.21 -12.08
CA ILE A 32 8.24 8.14 -12.48
C ILE A 32 9.09 7.49 -13.59
N PRO A 33 9.08 8.02 -14.82
CA PRO A 33 9.88 7.47 -15.92
C PRO A 33 11.37 7.50 -15.65
N THR A 34 12.07 6.42 -16.03
CA THR A 34 13.53 6.35 -16.12
C THR A 34 13.91 5.59 -17.41
N PRO A 35 15.20 5.53 -17.82
CA PRO A 35 15.63 4.77 -18.99
C PRO A 35 15.35 3.26 -18.85
N ASP A 36 15.57 2.70 -17.66
CA ASP A 36 15.50 1.25 -17.39
C ASP A 36 14.12 0.82 -16.82
N GLY A 37 13.08 1.55 -17.22
CA GLY A 37 11.70 1.40 -16.76
C GLY A 37 11.36 2.25 -15.53
N PRO A 38 10.07 2.41 -15.20
CA PRO A 38 9.65 3.40 -14.22
C PRO A 38 10.00 2.98 -12.78
N ILE A 39 10.27 3.97 -11.94
CA ILE A 39 10.14 3.83 -10.49
C ILE A 39 8.64 3.86 -10.18
N ILE A 40 8.16 2.85 -9.47
CA ILE A 40 6.76 2.74 -9.05
C ILE A 40 6.71 2.83 -7.53
N ILE A 41 6.12 3.91 -7.04
CA ILE A 41 5.79 4.11 -5.63
C ILE A 41 4.36 3.61 -5.43
N ASP A 42 4.17 2.79 -4.41
CA ASP A 42 2.86 2.34 -3.93
C ASP A 42 2.99 2.07 -2.42
N VAL A 43 2.55 3.03 -1.62
CA VAL A 43 2.74 3.01 -0.16
C VAL A 43 1.50 3.54 0.55
N SER A 44 1.18 2.93 1.70
CA SER A 44 0.22 3.52 2.64
C SER A 44 0.86 4.68 3.40
N THR A 45 0.04 5.64 3.83
CA THR A 45 0.46 6.71 4.75
C THR A 45 0.41 6.27 6.22
N SER A 46 0.00 5.02 6.47
CA SER A 46 0.11 4.29 7.73
C SER A 46 1.31 3.34 7.76
N ALA A 47 1.71 2.90 8.95
CA ALA A 47 2.83 1.98 9.17
C ALA A 47 2.60 0.59 8.54
N THR A 48 1.35 0.18 8.37
CA THR A 48 0.96 -1.05 7.67
C THR A 48 -0.41 -0.91 7.00
N ALA A 49 -0.80 -1.90 6.21
CA ALA A 49 -2.10 -1.96 5.54
C ALA A 49 -3.07 -2.89 6.26
N ASN A 50 -4.38 -2.56 6.23
CA ASN A 50 -5.45 -3.39 6.80
C ASN A 50 -5.37 -4.85 6.32
N GLY A 51 -5.07 -5.06 5.03
CA GLY A 51 -4.97 -6.40 4.44
C GLY A 51 -3.89 -7.26 5.09
N LEU A 52 -2.73 -6.68 5.44
CA LEU A 52 -1.66 -7.43 6.10
C LEU A 52 -2.03 -7.81 7.54
N VAL A 53 -2.72 -6.92 8.26
CA VAL A 53 -3.23 -7.20 9.61
C VAL A 53 -4.24 -8.36 9.58
N VAL A 54 -5.21 -8.29 8.67
CA VAL A 54 -6.21 -9.35 8.47
C VAL A 54 -5.56 -10.67 8.08
N GLN A 55 -4.59 -10.63 7.16
CA GLN A 55 -3.84 -11.82 6.73
C GLN A 55 -3.13 -12.46 7.92
N LYS A 56 -2.36 -11.68 8.70
CA LYS A 56 -1.60 -12.20 9.83
C LYS A 56 -2.48 -12.74 10.94
N HIS A 57 -3.63 -12.11 11.19
CA HIS A 57 -4.64 -12.65 12.10
C HIS A 57 -5.16 -14.03 11.65
N ARG A 58 -5.50 -14.18 10.37
CA ARG A 58 -5.96 -15.47 9.82
C ARG A 58 -4.89 -16.55 9.88
N GLU A 59 -3.62 -16.18 9.71
CA GLU A 59 -2.47 -17.08 9.83
C GLU A 59 -2.13 -17.42 11.30
N GLY A 60 -2.74 -16.77 12.29
CA GLY A 60 -2.33 -16.87 13.70
C GLY A 60 -0.91 -16.36 13.95
N ALA A 61 -0.40 -15.50 13.08
CA ALA A 61 0.98 -15.02 13.07
C ALA A 61 1.07 -13.56 13.54
N ARG A 62 2.24 -13.17 14.04
CA ARG A 62 2.55 -11.79 14.46
C ARG A 62 2.88 -10.90 13.27
N LEU A 63 2.64 -9.60 13.41
CA LEU A 63 3.18 -8.60 12.48
C LEU A 63 4.72 -8.56 12.60
N PRO A 64 5.45 -8.16 11.55
CA PRO A 64 6.91 -8.04 11.61
C PRO A 64 7.43 -7.06 12.68
N HIS A 65 6.61 -6.07 13.04
CA HIS A 65 6.94 -4.99 13.95
C HIS A 65 5.67 -4.50 14.68
N PRO A 66 5.82 -3.80 15.82
CA PRO A 66 4.69 -3.28 16.58
C PRO A 66 4.06 -2.04 15.90
N TRP A 67 3.31 -2.30 14.82
CA TRP A 67 2.66 -1.27 14.01
C TRP A 67 1.25 -0.91 14.47
N LEU A 68 0.73 -1.62 15.47
CA LEU A 68 -0.56 -1.35 16.07
C LEU A 68 -0.38 -0.70 17.43
N GLN A 69 -1.40 0.05 17.82
CA GLN A 69 -1.54 0.63 19.15
C GLN A 69 -2.90 0.24 19.70
N ASP A 70 -2.93 -0.37 20.88
CA ASP A 70 -4.19 -0.75 21.53
C ASP A 70 -4.93 0.47 22.12
N SER A 71 -6.07 0.23 22.75
CA SER A 71 -6.89 1.29 23.34
C SER A 71 -6.29 2.00 24.55
N SER A 72 -5.29 1.41 25.19
CA SER A 72 -4.52 2.03 26.28
C SER A 72 -3.35 2.87 25.75
N GLY A 73 -3.00 2.68 24.48
CA GLY A 73 -1.89 3.32 23.83
C GLY A 73 -0.62 2.48 23.78
N GLU A 74 -0.66 1.23 24.22
CA GLU A 74 0.49 0.33 24.16
C GLU A 74 0.69 -0.21 22.74
N LEU A 75 1.95 -0.25 22.32
CA LEU A 75 2.32 -0.74 20.99
C LEU A 75 2.35 -2.26 20.96
N THR A 76 1.84 -2.85 19.88
CA THR A 76 1.78 -4.30 19.72
C THR A 76 1.92 -4.74 18.28
N ASP A 77 2.45 -5.94 18.09
CA ASP A 77 2.53 -6.66 16.83
C ASP A 77 1.45 -7.75 16.70
N ASP A 78 0.57 -7.86 17.70
CA ASP A 78 -0.52 -8.81 17.73
C ASP A 78 -1.68 -8.36 16.82
N PRO A 79 -1.95 -9.00 15.68
CA PRO A 79 -3.08 -8.58 14.86
C PRO A 79 -4.44 -8.89 15.51
N ALA A 80 -4.51 -9.71 16.56
CA ALA A 80 -5.77 -10.03 17.25
C ALA A 80 -6.38 -8.82 17.97
N VAL A 81 -5.56 -7.90 18.48
CA VAL A 81 -6.06 -6.70 19.18
C VAL A 81 -6.83 -5.75 18.25
N PHE A 82 -6.60 -5.86 16.94
CA PHE A 82 -7.29 -5.07 15.92
C PHE A 82 -8.79 -5.41 15.81
N PHE A 83 -9.20 -6.58 16.31
CA PHE A 83 -10.59 -7.06 16.27
C PHE A 83 -11.28 -7.03 17.64
N GLN A 84 -10.62 -6.47 18.66
CA GLN A 84 -11.19 -6.31 20.00
C GLN A 84 -12.13 -5.10 20.06
N ASN A 85 -12.77 -4.89 21.22
CA ASN A 85 -13.61 -3.73 21.47
C ASN A 85 -13.19 -3.05 22.79
N PRO A 86 -12.70 -1.80 22.76
CA PRO A 86 -12.37 -1.00 21.57
C PRO A 86 -11.24 -1.63 20.71
N PRO A 87 -11.28 -1.47 19.37
CA PRO A 87 -10.27 -2.04 18.49
C PRO A 87 -8.95 -1.26 18.59
N ALA A 88 -7.84 -1.98 18.45
CA ALA A 88 -6.55 -1.35 18.22
C ALA A 88 -6.53 -0.56 16.89
N THR A 89 -5.61 0.38 16.79
CA THR A 89 -5.43 1.23 15.61
C THR A 89 -4.07 1.01 14.97
N ILE A 90 -3.99 1.25 13.67
CA ILE A 90 -2.71 1.28 12.96
C ILE A 90 -2.06 2.64 13.19
N LEU A 91 -0.76 2.63 13.49
CA LEU A 91 0.03 3.86 13.60
C LEU A 91 0.22 4.53 12.23
N PRO A 92 0.34 5.87 12.18
CA PRO A 92 0.82 6.57 10.99
C PRO A 92 2.21 6.10 10.54
N LEU A 93 2.54 6.26 9.26
CA LEU A 93 3.88 5.99 8.73
C LEU A 93 4.93 6.81 9.50
N GLY A 94 5.90 6.11 10.08
CA GLY A 94 6.89 6.70 10.99
C GLY A 94 6.67 6.34 12.47
N GLY A 95 5.58 5.64 12.80
CA GLY A 95 5.31 5.14 14.15
C GLY A 95 5.20 6.26 15.18
N LEU A 96 5.66 6.03 16.42
CA LEU A 96 5.67 7.06 17.46
C LEU A 96 6.75 8.14 17.26
N ASP A 97 7.80 7.85 16.51
CA ASP A 97 8.94 8.76 16.33
C ASP A 97 8.64 9.87 15.30
N THR A 98 8.30 9.45 14.07
CA THR A 98 8.07 10.39 12.96
C THR A 98 6.69 10.25 12.33
N GLY A 99 5.74 9.61 13.03
CA GLY A 99 4.37 9.38 12.57
C GLY A 99 3.60 10.63 12.17
N TYR A 100 3.94 11.79 12.73
CA TYR A 100 3.34 13.06 12.31
C TYR A 100 3.54 13.36 10.81
N LYS A 101 4.62 12.84 10.20
CA LYS A 101 4.85 12.94 8.75
C LYS A 101 3.88 12.06 7.96
N GLY A 102 3.70 10.81 8.39
CA GLY A 102 2.71 9.90 7.80
C GLY A 102 1.28 10.45 7.95
N PHE A 103 0.96 11.00 9.11
CA PHE A 103 -0.32 11.64 9.36
C PHE A 103 -0.55 12.85 8.44
N ALA A 104 0.45 13.73 8.28
CA ALA A 104 0.36 14.86 7.36
C ALA A 104 0.12 14.42 5.91
N LEU A 105 0.78 13.35 5.44
CA LEU A 105 0.53 12.77 4.12
C LEU A 105 -0.89 12.16 4.03
N GLY A 106 -1.36 11.50 5.08
CA GLY A 106 -2.72 10.96 5.14
C GLY A 106 -3.79 12.03 5.04
N LEU A 107 -3.58 13.20 5.66
CA LEU A 107 -4.46 14.37 5.52
C LEU A 107 -4.43 14.97 4.11
N LEU A 108 -3.25 15.04 3.48
CA LEU A 108 -3.15 15.46 2.08
C LEU A 108 -3.96 14.52 1.18
N VAL A 109 -3.89 13.21 1.41
CA VAL A 109 -4.71 12.24 0.67
C VAL A 109 -6.19 12.52 0.89
N GLU A 110 -6.68 12.59 2.14
CA GLU A 110 -8.10 12.90 2.43
C GLU A 110 -8.57 14.18 1.73
N ALA A 111 -7.74 15.23 1.73
CA ALA A 111 -8.07 16.50 1.09
C ALA A 111 -8.20 16.35 -0.43
N LEU A 112 -7.24 15.68 -1.09
CA LEU A 112 -7.24 15.46 -2.53
C LEU A 112 -8.35 14.51 -3.01
N THR A 113 -8.76 13.57 -2.17
CA THR A 113 -9.78 12.58 -2.49
C THR A 113 -11.16 13.01 -2.00
N ASN A 114 -11.49 12.72 -0.74
CA ASN A 114 -12.79 12.96 -0.12
C ASN A 114 -13.16 14.45 -0.08
N GLY A 115 -12.17 15.32 0.15
CA GLY A 115 -12.36 16.77 0.18
C GLY A 115 -12.72 17.34 -1.20
N LEU A 116 -11.85 17.14 -2.20
CA LEU A 116 -12.05 17.69 -3.55
C LEU A 116 -13.24 17.07 -4.28
N CYS A 117 -13.56 15.79 -4.06
CA CYS A 117 -14.69 15.16 -4.72
C CYS A 117 -16.05 15.57 -4.12
N GLY A 118 -16.06 16.26 -2.98
CA GLY A 118 -17.28 16.70 -2.29
C GLY A 118 -18.08 15.55 -1.65
N TYR A 119 -17.46 14.38 -1.46
CA TYR A 119 -18.10 13.23 -0.82
C TYR A 119 -17.09 12.50 0.08
N GLY A 120 -17.31 12.58 1.40
CA GLY A 120 -16.33 12.12 2.37
C GLY A 120 -16.95 11.66 3.69
N ARG A 121 -16.10 11.50 4.70
CA ARG A 121 -16.50 11.02 6.04
C ARG A 121 -17.58 11.85 6.71
N ALA A 122 -17.67 13.14 6.37
CA ALA A 122 -18.68 14.07 6.89
C ALA A 122 -20.11 13.72 6.41
N GLU A 123 -20.24 13.00 5.29
CA GLU A 123 -21.52 12.57 4.73
C GLU A 123 -22.04 11.26 5.36
N HIS A 124 -21.30 10.70 6.33
CA HIS A 124 -21.63 9.43 6.98
C HIS A 124 -21.99 8.29 5.99
N PRO A 125 -21.13 8.01 4.99
CA PRO A 125 -21.43 6.97 4.01
C PRO A 125 -21.62 5.60 4.65
N THR A 126 -22.54 4.81 4.10
CA THR A 126 -22.85 3.44 4.57
C THR A 126 -22.39 2.35 3.60
N ARG A 127 -22.09 2.72 2.35
CA ARG A 127 -21.58 1.81 1.32
C ARG A 127 -20.08 1.99 1.13
N TRP A 128 -19.35 0.88 1.18
CA TRP A 128 -17.92 0.88 0.87
C TRP A 128 -17.64 1.50 -0.50
N GLY A 129 -16.66 2.39 -0.57
CA GLY A 129 -16.23 3.07 -1.78
C GLY A 129 -14.86 3.71 -1.58
N GLY A 130 -14.11 3.86 -2.68
CA GLY A 130 -12.84 4.58 -2.67
C GLY A 130 -12.96 5.87 -3.46
N SER A 131 -12.62 7.00 -2.83
CA SER A 131 -12.43 8.27 -3.54
C SER A 131 -11.01 8.30 -4.09
N VAL A 132 -10.88 8.53 -5.41
CA VAL A 132 -9.59 8.50 -6.11
C VAL A 132 -9.28 9.87 -6.67
N PHE A 133 -8.07 10.35 -6.40
CA PHE A 133 -7.48 11.49 -7.06
C PHE A 133 -6.40 11.01 -8.03
N LEU A 134 -6.46 11.50 -9.27
CA LEU A 134 -5.49 11.17 -10.32
C LEU A 134 -4.90 12.45 -10.88
N GLN A 135 -3.57 12.57 -10.81
CA GLN A 135 -2.82 13.64 -11.45
C GLN A 135 -1.89 13.08 -12.52
N VAL A 136 -2.00 13.62 -13.73
CA VAL A 136 -1.13 13.32 -14.86
C VAL A 136 -0.35 14.58 -15.21
N ILE A 137 0.98 14.49 -15.13
CA ILE A 137 1.89 15.58 -15.49
C ILE A 137 2.53 15.20 -16.81
N ASN A 138 2.36 16.05 -17.83
CA ASN A 138 3.02 15.90 -19.12
C ASN A 138 4.45 16.50 -19.03
N PRO A 139 5.52 15.69 -19.12
CA PRO A 139 6.89 16.20 -19.06
C PRO A 139 7.23 17.18 -20.19
N GLU A 140 6.56 17.08 -21.34
CA GLU A 140 6.76 17.99 -22.48
C GLU A 140 6.32 19.43 -22.19
N ALA A 141 5.50 19.65 -21.15
CA ALA A 141 5.19 20.99 -20.68
C ALA A 141 6.31 21.63 -19.83
N PHE A 142 7.40 20.90 -19.57
CA PHE A 142 8.54 21.32 -18.76
C PHE A 142 9.86 21.11 -19.53
N SER A 143 10.81 20.35 -18.98
CA SER A 143 12.11 20.07 -19.60
C SER A 143 12.07 18.97 -20.68
N GLY A 144 10.91 18.37 -20.95
CA GLY A 144 10.76 17.23 -21.86
C GLY A 144 11.02 15.87 -21.20
N LEU A 145 10.43 14.81 -21.77
CA LEU A 145 10.52 13.44 -21.24
C LEU A 145 11.95 12.91 -21.21
N GLU A 146 12.74 13.20 -22.25
CA GLU A 146 14.10 12.69 -22.37
C GLU A 146 15.04 13.28 -21.32
N TYR A 147 14.89 14.58 -21.00
CA TYR A 147 15.63 15.18 -19.90
C TYR A 147 15.21 14.60 -18.55
N LEU A 148 13.90 14.43 -18.33
CA LEU A 148 13.38 13.80 -17.10
C LEU A 148 13.96 12.40 -16.91
N LYS A 149 13.95 11.56 -17.95
CA LYS A 149 14.54 10.22 -17.89
C LYS A 149 16.04 10.28 -17.63
N LYS A 150 16.78 11.19 -18.27
CA LYS A 150 18.22 11.35 -18.02
C LYS A 150 18.50 11.65 -16.56
N GLU A 151 17.80 12.63 -15.98
CA GLU A 151 17.99 13.05 -14.59
C GLU A 151 17.61 11.93 -13.61
N MET A 152 16.43 11.33 -13.80
CA MET A 152 15.97 10.24 -12.94
C MET A 152 16.82 8.98 -13.10
N GLY A 153 17.36 8.73 -14.30
CA GLY A 153 18.31 7.66 -14.57
C GLY A 153 19.63 7.86 -13.82
N HIS A 154 20.16 9.10 -13.82
CA HIS A 154 21.36 9.43 -13.05
C HIS A 154 21.16 9.16 -11.55
N LEU A 155 20.07 9.67 -10.97
CA LEU A 155 19.76 9.44 -9.55
C LEU A 155 19.53 7.95 -9.25
N ALA A 156 18.78 7.24 -10.11
CA ALA A 156 18.53 5.82 -9.96
C ALA A 156 19.84 5.01 -9.90
N GLN A 157 20.77 5.28 -10.81
CA GLN A 157 22.07 4.62 -10.84
C GLN A 157 22.93 4.97 -9.61
N ALA A 158 22.90 6.23 -9.15
CA ALA A 158 23.58 6.62 -7.92
C ALA A 158 23.01 5.87 -6.69
N CYS A 159 21.69 5.74 -6.56
CA CYS A 159 21.06 4.98 -5.49
C CYS A 159 21.46 3.50 -5.53
N LEU A 160 21.41 2.87 -6.71
CA LEU A 160 21.76 1.46 -6.89
C LEU A 160 23.25 1.17 -6.66
N SER A 161 24.12 2.14 -6.94
CA SER A 161 25.57 2.02 -6.71
C SER A 161 26.00 2.26 -5.27
N SER A 162 25.08 2.75 -4.42
CA SER A 162 25.37 2.96 -3.00
C SER A 162 25.68 1.62 -2.33
N PRO A 163 26.81 1.48 -1.62
CA PRO A 163 27.12 0.25 -0.93
C PRO A 163 26.05 -0.05 0.13
N PRO A 164 25.64 -1.31 0.31
CA PRO A 164 24.73 -1.68 1.38
C PRO A 164 25.41 -1.45 2.74
N ARG A 165 24.59 -1.31 3.79
CA ARG A 165 25.10 -1.40 5.17
C ARG A 165 25.76 -2.76 5.37
N ALA A 166 26.74 -2.86 6.29
CA ALA A 166 27.37 -4.14 6.61
C ALA A 166 26.32 -5.19 7.00
N GLY A 167 26.34 -6.35 6.32
CA GLY A 167 25.33 -7.41 6.48
C GLY A 167 23.94 -7.10 5.91
N GLY A 168 23.78 -5.97 5.20
CA GLY A 168 22.53 -5.53 4.59
C GLY A 168 22.33 -6.06 3.16
N THR A 169 21.14 -5.82 2.63
CA THR A 169 20.82 -6.12 1.23
C THR A 169 21.13 -4.93 0.32
N PRO A 170 21.46 -5.16 -0.97
CA PRO A 170 21.64 -4.09 -1.94
C PRO A 170 20.43 -3.16 -2.02
N VAL A 171 20.68 -1.89 -2.35
CA VAL A 171 19.60 -0.92 -2.59
C VAL A 171 18.73 -1.40 -3.75
N ARG A 172 17.42 -1.19 -3.63
CA ARG A 172 16.44 -1.46 -4.67
C ARG A 172 15.55 -0.25 -4.88
N LEU A 173 15.24 0.04 -6.14
CA LEU A 173 14.27 1.07 -6.47
C LEU A 173 12.84 0.58 -6.19
N PRO A 174 11.93 1.47 -5.76
CA PRO A 174 10.51 1.16 -5.64
C PRO A 174 9.96 0.56 -6.94
N GLY A 175 9.19 -0.52 -6.82
CA GLY A 175 8.61 -1.25 -7.95
C GLY A 175 9.51 -2.33 -8.58
N SER A 176 10.83 -2.31 -8.36
CA SER A 176 11.76 -3.26 -8.99
C SER A 176 11.42 -4.73 -8.71
N ARG A 177 11.10 -5.08 -7.45
CA ARG A 177 10.67 -6.43 -7.05
C ARG A 177 9.40 -6.86 -7.77
N ALA A 178 8.36 -6.03 -7.75
CA ALA A 178 7.07 -6.35 -8.35
C ALA A 178 7.19 -6.49 -9.87
N ARG A 179 8.04 -5.67 -10.50
CA ARG A 179 8.34 -5.77 -11.94
C ARG A 179 9.05 -7.09 -12.27
N ALA A 180 10.08 -7.48 -11.52
CA ALA A 180 10.78 -8.74 -11.73
C ALA A 180 9.83 -9.94 -11.56
N LEU A 181 9.05 -9.96 -10.48
CA LEU A 181 8.06 -11.01 -10.21
C LEU A 181 7.00 -11.08 -11.32
N ARG A 182 6.54 -9.94 -11.85
CA ARG A 182 5.59 -9.91 -12.97
C ARG A 182 6.18 -10.53 -14.24
N GLU A 183 7.44 -10.26 -14.54
CA GLU A 183 8.09 -10.83 -15.74
C GLU A 183 8.35 -12.34 -15.61
N GLU A 184 8.64 -12.82 -14.40
CA GLU A 184 8.70 -14.24 -14.06
C GLU A 184 7.33 -14.91 -14.20
N GLN A 185 6.30 -14.36 -13.53
CA GLN A 185 4.95 -14.93 -13.53
C GLN A 185 4.24 -14.92 -14.88
N LYS A 186 4.63 -14.01 -15.80
CA LYS A 186 4.16 -14.06 -17.19
C LYS A 186 4.67 -15.27 -17.95
N LYS A 187 5.82 -15.83 -17.55
CA LYS A 187 6.46 -16.98 -18.20
C LYS A 187 6.12 -18.28 -17.50
N GLU A 188 6.13 -18.26 -16.17
CA GLU A 188 6.05 -19.46 -15.33
C GLU A 188 4.67 -19.65 -14.67
N GLY A 189 3.77 -18.68 -14.84
CA GLY A 189 2.46 -18.68 -14.19
C GLY A 189 2.48 -18.04 -12.79
N VAL A 190 1.31 -17.95 -12.16
CA VAL A 190 1.14 -17.33 -10.85
C VAL A 190 0.99 -18.41 -9.79
N GLN A 191 1.89 -18.43 -8.82
CA GLN A 191 1.73 -19.30 -7.66
C GLN A 191 0.56 -18.84 -6.79
N LEU A 192 -0.44 -19.70 -6.63
CA LEU A 192 -1.62 -19.44 -5.79
C LEU A 192 -1.40 -20.02 -4.39
N TYR A 193 -1.81 -19.27 -3.37
CA TYR A 193 -1.83 -19.76 -1.99
C TYR A 193 -2.85 -20.91 -1.85
N PRO A 194 -2.59 -21.98 -1.08
CA PRO A 194 -3.43 -23.19 -1.08
C PRO A 194 -4.96 -22.96 -0.90
N PRO A 195 -5.43 -22.02 -0.06
CA PRO A 195 -6.86 -21.72 0.08
C PRO A 195 -7.51 -21.06 -1.14
N ILE A 196 -6.74 -20.48 -2.07
CA ILE A 196 -7.28 -19.77 -3.23
C ILE A 196 -7.89 -20.76 -4.24
N VAL A 197 -7.23 -21.90 -4.47
CA VAL A 197 -7.69 -22.88 -5.47
C VAL A 197 -9.08 -23.43 -5.14
N PRO A 198 -9.38 -23.90 -3.91
CA PRO A 198 -10.73 -24.31 -3.53
C PRO A 198 -11.77 -23.20 -3.70
N ALA A 199 -11.45 -21.97 -3.30
CA ALA A 199 -12.37 -20.84 -3.44
C ALA A 199 -12.70 -20.51 -4.91
N LEU A 200 -11.72 -20.66 -5.82
CA LEU A 200 -11.94 -20.51 -7.25
C LEU A 200 -12.76 -21.68 -7.82
N GLN A 201 -12.54 -22.91 -7.36
CA GLN A 201 -13.33 -24.09 -7.77
C GLN A 201 -14.80 -23.95 -7.38
N GLU A 202 -15.09 -23.49 -6.17
CA GLU A 202 -16.45 -23.21 -5.71
C GLU A 202 -17.13 -22.15 -6.60
N CYS A 203 -16.42 -21.05 -6.89
CA CYS A 203 -16.91 -20.02 -7.82
C CYS A 203 -17.17 -20.59 -9.22
N ALA A 204 -16.24 -21.38 -9.76
CA ALA A 204 -16.34 -21.96 -11.09
C ALA A 204 -17.57 -22.87 -11.20
N GLN A 205 -17.81 -23.72 -10.19
CA GLN A 205 -19.00 -24.56 -10.11
C GLN A 205 -20.30 -23.73 -10.04
N GLN A 206 -20.31 -22.67 -9.22
CA GLN A 206 -21.47 -21.79 -9.08
C GLN A 206 -21.90 -21.15 -10.40
N TYR A 207 -20.93 -20.80 -11.25
CA TYR A 207 -21.19 -20.12 -12.53
C TYR A 207 -21.09 -21.04 -13.76
N GLY A 208 -20.87 -22.35 -13.57
CA GLY A 208 -20.75 -23.32 -14.67
C GLY A 208 -19.54 -23.05 -15.59
N LEU A 209 -18.42 -22.63 -15.00
CA LEU A 209 -17.16 -22.36 -15.71
C LEU A 209 -16.15 -23.48 -15.46
N ASP A 210 -15.32 -23.75 -16.47
CA ASP A 210 -14.19 -24.66 -16.33
C ASP A 210 -13.01 -23.96 -15.62
N MET A 211 -12.32 -24.71 -14.76
CA MET A 211 -11.08 -24.23 -14.14
C MET A 211 -9.92 -24.31 -15.12
N ALA A 212 -9.06 -23.30 -15.11
CA ALA A 212 -7.81 -23.34 -15.86
C ALA A 212 -6.91 -24.45 -15.32
N GLU A 213 -6.24 -25.18 -16.23
CA GLU A 213 -5.27 -26.19 -15.86
C GLU A 213 -4.03 -25.54 -15.22
N PRO A 214 -3.49 -26.11 -14.12
CA PRO A 214 -2.22 -25.64 -13.56
C PRO A 214 -1.10 -25.73 -14.59
N CYS A 215 -0.19 -24.76 -14.61
CA CYS A 215 1.05 -24.89 -15.37
C CYS A 215 1.82 -26.12 -14.87
N GLU A 216 2.28 -26.98 -15.77
CA GLU A 216 3.15 -28.10 -15.41
C GLU A 216 4.45 -27.56 -14.77
N SER A 217 4.80 -28.10 -13.60
CA SER A 217 5.98 -27.72 -12.81
C SER A 217 7.27 -28.34 -13.33
#